data_AF-A0A1G6XN89-F1
#
_entry.id   AF-A0A1G6XN89-F1
#
_cell.length_a   1.000
_cell.length_b   1.000
_cell.length_c   1.000
_cell.angle_alpha   90.00
_cell.angle_beta   90.00
_cell.angle_gamma   90.00
#
_symmetry.space_group_name_H-M   'P 1'
#
loop_
_entity.id
_entity.type
_entity.pdbx_description
1 polymer ?
#
loop_
_entity_poly.entity_id
_entity_poly.type
_entity_poly.pdbx_seq_one_letter_code
_entity_poly.pdbx_strand_id
1 'polypeptide(L)'
;MTLKTSYEFTLPRGYVDQDGGLHKTGTMRLATARDELEPLRDPRITGPDDPRLTILVLTRVVQKLGSLEMVTAHEIEGLFAVDLAFLQDFYGVINFGSQEEYDALINAQESSALLGTAPAAAPAATPAPEPEPAADGASDGAPDGLDEEPGAAATPPPTVSRPHMRRGIEELPRRTQ
;
A
#
# COMPACT_ATOMS: atom_id res chain seq x y z
N MET A 1 30.59 -16.89 12.72
CA MET A 1 29.82 -15.69 12.37
C MET A 1 28.59 -16.13 11.61
N THR A 2 27.40 -15.68 12.01
CA THR A 2 26.15 -15.97 11.29
C THR A 2 25.97 -14.95 10.17
N LEU A 3 25.67 -15.43 8.96
CA LEU A 3 25.40 -14.56 7.81
C LEU A 3 24.06 -13.83 8.02
N LYS A 4 24.03 -12.50 7.88
CA LYS A 4 22.77 -11.75 7.84
C LYS A 4 22.14 -11.91 6.45
N THR A 5 20.96 -12.51 6.41
CA THR A 5 20.24 -12.80 5.16
C THR A 5 18.93 -12.05 5.02
N SER A 6 18.59 -11.21 6.02
CA SER A 6 17.33 -10.48 6.12
C SER A 6 17.58 -9.06 6.58
N TYR A 7 16.90 -8.11 5.95
CA TYR A 7 17.08 -6.67 6.13
C TYR A 7 15.72 -6.00 6.24
N GLU A 8 15.61 -5.09 7.20
CA GLU A 8 14.39 -4.31 7.41
C GLU A 8 14.43 -3.05 6.57
N PHE A 9 13.26 -2.66 6.07
CA PHE A 9 13.08 -1.42 5.31
C PHE A 9 11.83 -0.68 5.77
N THR A 10 11.74 0.58 5.38
CA THR A 10 10.57 1.45 5.63
C THR A 10 10.26 2.22 4.35
N LEU A 11 9.10 1.96 3.77
CA LEU A 11 8.61 2.65 2.59
C LEU A 11 8.44 4.16 2.87
N PRO A 12 8.91 5.04 1.98
CA PRO A 12 8.72 6.49 2.07
C PRO A 12 7.26 6.91 2.31
N ARG A 13 6.30 6.38 1.54
CA ARG A 13 4.86 6.65 1.71
C ARG A 13 4.16 5.49 2.39
N GLY A 14 4.35 4.28 1.88
CA GLY A 14 3.72 3.06 2.37
C GLY A 14 2.65 2.53 1.44
N TYR A 15 2.32 1.25 1.62
CA TYR A 15 1.22 0.58 0.92
C TYR A 15 -0.09 0.79 1.68
N VAL A 16 -1.17 1.12 0.98
CA VAL A 16 -2.52 1.19 1.55
C VAL A 16 -3.29 -0.04 1.09
N ASP A 17 -3.72 -0.88 2.03
CA ASP A 17 -4.49 -2.08 1.72
C ASP A 17 -5.97 -1.76 1.38
N GLN A 18 -6.75 -2.80 1.06
CA GLN A 18 -8.16 -2.65 0.69
C GLN A 18 -9.05 -2.20 1.86
N ASP A 19 -8.61 -2.42 3.10
CA ASP A 19 -9.31 -2.03 4.34
C ASP A 19 -8.90 -0.63 4.82
N GLY A 20 -8.00 0.04 4.08
CA GLY A 20 -7.46 1.37 4.41
C GLY A 20 -6.29 1.34 5.40
N GLY A 21 -5.75 0.16 5.72
CA GLY A 21 -4.56 -0.03 6.53
C GLY A 21 -3.29 0.47 5.84
N LEU A 22 -2.44 1.22 6.56
CA LEU A 22 -1.17 1.72 6.04
C LEU A 22 0.00 0.84 6.52
N HIS A 23 0.74 0.28 5.56
CA HIS A 23 1.90 -0.56 5.79
C HIS A 23 3.17 0.12 5.30
N LYS A 24 4.04 0.53 6.23
CA LYS A 24 5.30 1.20 5.90
C LYS A 24 6.53 0.32 6.09
N THR A 25 6.59 -0.43 7.19
CA THR A 25 7.76 -1.22 7.55
C THR A 25 7.68 -2.61 6.93
N GLY A 26 8.80 -3.15 6.48
CA GLY A 26 8.84 -4.50 5.93
C GLY A 26 10.19 -5.17 6.09
N THR A 27 10.27 -6.40 5.62
CA THR A 27 11.48 -7.21 5.68
C THR A 27 11.74 -7.84 4.32
N MET A 28 12.97 -7.68 3.81
CA MET A 28 13.43 -8.28 2.57
C MET A 28 14.60 -9.22 2.87
N ARG A 29 14.57 -10.41 2.26
CA ARG A 29 15.71 -11.33 2.30
C ARG A 29 16.64 -11.13 1.11
N LEU A 30 17.87 -11.61 1.24
CA LEU A 30 18.75 -11.77 0.09
C LEU A 30 18.08 -12.63 -0.98
N ALA A 31 18.26 -12.22 -2.22
CA ALA A 31 17.81 -12.93 -3.39
C ALA A 31 18.66 -14.18 -3.60
N THR A 32 18.05 -15.24 -4.07
CA THR A 32 18.76 -16.41 -4.58
C THR A 32 18.73 -16.39 -6.11
N ALA A 33 19.63 -17.13 -6.76
CA ALA A 33 19.59 -17.29 -8.21
C ALA A 33 18.23 -17.81 -8.72
N ARG A 34 17.48 -18.56 -7.88
CA ARG A 34 16.14 -19.02 -8.23
C ARG A 34 15.14 -17.86 -8.29
N ASP A 35 15.26 -16.86 -7.42
CA ASP A 35 14.37 -15.71 -7.41
C ASP A 35 14.50 -14.87 -8.66
N GLU A 36 15.71 -14.80 -9.22
CA GLU A 36 16.01 -14.09 -10.48
C GLU A 36 15.59 -14.88 -11.72
N LEU A 37 15.84 -16.20 -11.73
CA LEU A 37 15.68 -17.01 -12.95
C LEU A 37 14.27 -17.59 -13.11
N GLU A 38 13.55 -17.89 -12.03
CA GLU A 38 12.21 -18.50 -12.13
C GLU A 38 11.20 -17.56 -12.83
N PRO A 39 11.15 -16.25 -12.54
CA PRO A 39 10.23 -15.33 -13.23
C PRO A 39 10.43 -15.26 -14.75
N LEU A 40 11.66 -15.41 -15.24
CA LEU A 40 11.97 -15.42 -16.68
C LEU A 40 11.34 -16.61 -17.43
N ARG A 41 10.83 -17.62 -16.70
CA ARG A 41 10.12 -18.76 -17.30
C ARG A 41 8.63 -18.48 -17.51
N ASP A 42 8.08 -17.41 -16.95
CA ASP A 42 6.68 -17.03 -17.21
C ASP A 42 6.56 -16.55 -18.67
N PRO A 43 5.66 -17.16 -19.49
CA PRO A 43 5.48 -16.77 -20.89
C PRO A 43 5.07 -15.30 -21.11
N ARG A 44 4.62 -14.61 -20.06
CA ARG A 44 4.26 -13.17 -20.11
C ARG A 44 5.48 -12.26 -19.99
N ILE A 45 6.62 -12.79 -19.57
CA ILE A 45 7.87 -12.03 -19.43
C ILE A 45 8.61 -12.09 -20.76
N THR A 46 8.78 -10.93 -21.38
CA THR A 46 9.36 -10.83 -22.73
C THR A 46 10.89 -11.00 -22.71
N GLY A 47 11.52 -10.77 -21.56
CA GLY A 47 12.97 -10.89 -21.38
C GLY A 47 13.46 -10.25 -20.07
N PRO A 48 14.79 -10.13 -19.89
CA PRO A 48 15.40 -9.57 -18.69
C PRO A 48 15.09 -8.08 -18.46
N ASP A 49 14.69 -7.34 -19.50
CA ASP A 49 14.37 -5.92 -19.42
C ASP A 49 12.87 -5.63 -19.24
N ASP A 50 12.03 -6.67 -19.07
CA ASP A 50 10.59 -6.49 -18.87
C ASP A 50 10.32 -5.92 -17.47
N PRO A 51 9.61 -4.78 -17.31
CA PRO A 51 9.37 -4.18 -16.00
C PRO A 51 8.58 -5.10 -15.05
N ARG A 52 7.83 -6.08 -15.58
CA ARG A 52 7.14 -7.07 -14.74
C ARG A 52 8.11 -8.04 -14.04
N LEU A 53 9.30 -8.24 -14.60
CA LEU A 53 10.32 -9.09 -13.98
C LEU A 53 10.67 -8.56 -12.58
N THR A 54 10.90 -7.26 -12.47
CA THR A 54 11.19 -6.58 -11.20
C THR A 54 10.10 -6.83 -10.16
N ILE A 55 8.83 -6.73 -10.54
CA ILE A 55 7.69 -6.98 -9.65
C ILE A 55 7.71 -8.43 -9.14
N LEU A 56 7.95 -9.39 -10.03
CA LEU A 56 7.99 -10.82 -9.67
C LEU A 56 9.18 -11.16 -8.77
N VAL A 57 10.34 -10.53 -8.99
CA VAL A 57 11.50 -10.68 -8.11
C VAL A 57 11.19 -10.11 -6.73
N LEU A 58 10.71 -8.86 -6.65
CA LEU A 58 10.36 -8.20 -5.38
C LEU A 58 9.32 -9.00 -4.58
N THR A 59 8.30 -9.54 -5.26
CA THR A 59 7.27 -10.41 -4.65
C THR A 59 7.89 -11.62 -3.93
N ARG A 60 9.01 -12.16 -4.43
CA ARG A 60 9.66 -13.35 -3.86
C ARG A 60 10.56 -13.04 -2.67
N VAL A 61 11.13 -11.84 -2.63
CA VAL A 61 12.16 -11.46 -1.66
C VAL A 61 11.61 -10.62 -0.52
N VAL A 62 10.51 -9.89 -0.71
CA VAL A 62 9.80 -9.24 0.39
C VAL A 62 9.05 -10.30 1.20
N GLN A 63 9.47 -10.52 2.44
CA GLN A 63 8.89 -11.53 3.32
C GLN A 63 7.72 -10.99 4.15
N LYS A 64 7.71 -9.68 4.43
CA LYS A 64 6.68 -9.04 5.25
C LYS A 64 6.53 -7.58 4.87
N LEU A 65 5.29 -7.08 4.90
CA LEU A 65 4.97 -5.66 4.75
C LEU A 65 3.87 -5.27 5.74
N GLY A 66 4.23 -4.54 6.79
CA GLY A 66 3.33 -4.18 7.89
C GLY A 66 2.80 -5.42 8.60
N SER A 67 1.47 -5.62 8.58
CA SER A 67 0.81 -6.82 9.11
C SER A 67 0.68 -7.95 8.08
N LEU A 68 1.09 -7.72 6.84
CA LEU A 68 1.01 -8.72 5.77
C LEU A 68 2.21 -9.67 5.85
N GLU A 69 1.97 -10.91 6.26
CA GLU A 69 2.98 -11.98 6.30
C GLU A 69 3.21 -12.66 4.95
N MET A 70 2.30 -12.43 4.00
CA MET A 70 2.42 -12.90 2.62
C MET A 70 2.27 -11.69 1.71
N VAL A 71 3.35 -11.33 1.03
CA VAL A 71 3.35 -10.26 0.03
C VAL A 71 3.23 -10.90 -1.34
N THR A 72 2.22 -10.49 -2.10
CA THR A 72 1.99 -10.98 -3.47
C THR A 72 2.30 -9.88 -4.49
N ALA A 73 2.24 -10.23 -5.77
CA ALA A 73 2.40 -9.24 -6.84
C ALA A 73 1.37 -8.11 -6.74
N HIS A 74 0.16 -8.39 -6.22
CA HIS A 74 -0.87 -7.38 -6.02
C HIS A 74 -0.41 -6.24 -5.10
N GLU A 75 0.22 -6.56 -3.97
CA GLU A 75 0.72 -5.55 -3.03
C GLU A 75 1.87 -4.74 -3.65
N ILE A 76 2.79 -5.41 -4.36
CA ILE A 76 3.94 -4.74 -5.00
C ILE A 76 3.48 -3.83 -6.15
N GLU A 77 2.51 -4.25 -6.95
CA GLU A 77 1.91 -3.45 -8.03
C GLU A 77 1.09 -2.28 -7.49
N GLY A 78 0.52 -2.42 -6.29
CA GLY A 78 -0.25 -1.38 -5.62
C GLY A 78 0.59 -0.31 -4.92
N LEU A 79 1.93 -0.42 -4.92
CA LEU A 79 2.82 0.58 -4.33
C LEU A 79 2.79 1.90 -5.10
N PHE A 80 2.98 3.00 -4.38
CA PHE A 80 3.30 4.27 -5.03
C PHE A 80 4.62 4.14 -5.80
N ALA A 81 4.75 4.86 -6.91
CA ALA A 81 5.95 4.80 -7.74
C ALA A 81 7.26 5.09 -6.95
N VAL A 82 7.20 5.99 -5.95
CA VAL A 82 8.34 6.29 -5.07
C VAL A 82 8.71 5.12 -4.16
N ASP A 83 7.73 4.36 -3.69
CA ASP A 83 7.96 3.19 -2.83
C ASP A 83 8.47 2.01 -3.65
N LEU A 84 7.94 1.82 -4.86
CA LEU A 84 8.45 0.82 -5.79
C LEU A 84 9.90 1.11 -6.22
N ALA A 85 10.22 2.37 -6.50
CA ALA A 85 11.60 2.80 -6.78
C ALA A 85 12.52 2.52 -5.58
N PHE A 86 12.07 2.88 -4.37
CA PHE A 86 12.81 2.59 -3.14
C PHE A 86 13.07 1.09 -2.96
N LEU A 87 12.09 0.21 -3.19
CA LEU A 87 12.31 -1.23 -3.08
C LEU A 87 13.28 -1.78 -4.12
N GLN A 88 13.31 -1.21 -5.32
CA GLN A 88 14.29 -1.56 -6.36
C GLN A 88 15.71 -1.19 -5.93
N ASP A 89 15.89 0.04 -5.42
CA ASP A 89 17.18 0.50 -4.91
C ASP A 89 17.64 -0.34 -3.71
N PHE A 90 16.73 -0.59 -2.76
CA PHE A 90 17.00 -1.42 -1.58
C PHE A 90 17.41 -2.83 -1.97
N TYR A 91 16.68 -3.45 -2.91
CA TYR A 91 17.01 -4.75 -3.46
C TYR A 91 18.42 -4.76 -4.08
N GLY A 92 18.76 -3.75 -4.88
CA GLY A 92 20.07 -3.64 -5.52
C GLY A 92 21.19 -3.54 -4.49
N VAL A 93 21.01 -2.69 -3.48
CA VAL A 93 22.00 -2.45 -2.43
C VAL A 93 22.25 -3.69 -1.58
N ILE A 94 21.21 -4.41 -1.12
CA ILE A 94 21.44 -5.59 -0.25
C ILE A 94 22.06 -6.77 -1.01
N ASN A 95 21.83 -6.89 -2.32
CA ASN A 95 22.30 -8.04 -3.10
C ASN A 95 23.63 -7.79 -3.82
N PHE A 96 23.91 -6.55 -4.22
CA PHE A 96 25.06 -6.21 -5.06
C PHE A 96 25.87 -5.03 -4.53
N GLY A 97 25.35 -4.29 -3.55
CA GLY A 97 26.01 -3.13 -2.96
C GLY A 97 27.01 -3.47 -1.86
N SER A 98 27.70 -2.43 -1.42
CA SER A 98 28.61 -2.40 -0.29
C SER A 98 27.89 -2.04 1.01
N GLN A 99 28.57 -2.27 2.14
CA GLN A 99 28.06 -1.85 3.45
C GLN A 99 27.85 -0.33 3.51
N GLU A 100 28.71 0.47 2.87
CA GLU A 100 28.60 1.93 2.85
C GLU A 100 27.35 2.40 2.10
N GLU A 101 27.01 1.76 0.98
CA GLU A 101 25.78 2.04 0.23
C GLU A 101 24.53 1.65 1.02
N TYR A 102 24.58 0.52 1.75
CA TYR A 102 23.52 0.12 2.66
C TYR A 102 23.32 1.17 3.77
N ASP A 103 24.39 1.56 4.45
CA ASP A 103 24.32 2.53 5.53
C ASP A 103 23.82 3.90 5.02
N ALA A 104 24.26 4.33 3.84
CA ALA A 104 23.79 5.56 3.21
C ALA A 104 22.28 5.52 2.89
N LEU A 105 21.77 4.39 2.38
CA LEU A 105 20.36 4.20 2.08
C LEU A 105 19.50 4.30 3.36
N ILE A 106 19.92 3.64 4.43
CA ILE A 106 19.22 3.69 5.73
C ILE A 106 19.21 5.12 6.30
N ASN A 107 20.34 5.83 6.26
CA ASN A 107 20.42 7.20 6.75
C ASN A 107 19.53 8.17 5.94
N ALA A 108 19.39 7.94 4.63
CA ALA A 108 18.50 8.72 3.77
C ALA A 108 17.02 8.49 4.12
N GLN A 109 16.65 7.27 4.52
CA GLN A 109 15.30 6.98 5.03
C GLN A 109 15.01 7.71 6.34
N GLU A 110 15.94 7.69 7.30
CA GLU A 110 15.78 8.40 8.57
C GLU A 110 15.64 9.91 8.35
N SER A 111 16.45 10.47 7.46
CA SER A 111 16.38 11.90 7.10
C SER A 111 15.05 12.27 6.45
N SER A 112 14.51 11.40 5.59
CA SER A 112 13.20 11.60 4.96
C SER A 112 12.04 11.48 5.94
N ALA A 113 12.13 10.58 6.93
CA ALA A 113 11.15 10.47 8.00
C ALA A 113 11.08 11.74 8.86
N LEU A 114 12.22 12.42 9.05
CA LEU A 114 12.29 13.70 9.77
C LEU A 114 11.66 14.87 8.99
N LEU A 115 11.64 14.82 7.65
CA LEU A 115 11.06 15.86 6.79
C LEU A 115 9.56 15.67 6.51
N GLY A 116 8.97 14.51 6.81
CA GLY A 116 7.60 14.16 6.43
C GLY A 116 6.74 13.61 7.58
N THR A 117 5.95 14.50 8.21
CA THR A 117 4.84 14.22 9.15
C THR A 117 5.18 13.32 10.34
N ALA A 118 5.28 13.96 11.52
CA ALA A 118 5.15 13.31 12.82
C ALA A 118 3.95 12.33 12.81
N PRO A 119 4.02 11.19 13.52
CA PRO A 119 2.86 10.34 13.67
C PRO A 119 1.78 11.20 14.32
N ALA A 120 0.59 11.23 13.71
CA ALA A 120 -0.61 11.64 14.40
C ALA A 120 -0.78 10.67 15.58
N ALA A 121 -0.18 11.02 16.72
CA ALA A 121 -0.55 10.47 17.99
C ALA A 121 -2.05 10.71 18.10
N ALA A 122 -2.83 9.63 18.07
CA ALA A 122 -4.25 9.69 18.37
C ALA A 122 -4.40 10.54 19.64
N PRO A 123 -5.26 11.59 19.66
CA PRO A 123 -5.49 12.30 20.90
C PRO A 123 -6.03 11.26 21.88
N ALA A 124 -5.27 11.05 22.96
CA ALA A 124 -5.68 10.20 24.06
C ALA A 124 -7.10 10.64 24.45
N ALA A 125 -8.06 9.71 24.34
CA ALA A 125 -9.42 9.94 24.76
C ALA A 125 -9.38 10.46 26.20
N THR A 126 -9.86 11.70 26.39
CA THR A 126 -10.17 12.22 27.71
C THR A 126 -11.18 11.27 28.34
N PRO A 127 -10.93 10.67 29.53
CA PRO A 127 -11.96 9.90 30.19
C PRO A 127 -13.08 10.89 30.59
N ALA A 128 -14.30 10.62 30.12
CA ALA A 128 -15.49 11.34 30.53
C ALA A 128 -15.68 11.22 32.06
N PRO A 129 -16.13 12.28 32.75
CA PRO A 129 -16.45 12.17 34.17
C PRO A 129 -17.74 11.36 34.36
N GLU A 130 -17.74 10.45 35.34
CA GLU A 130 -18.93 9.71 35.79
C GLU A 130 -20.03 10.68 36.28
N PRO A 131 -21.32 10.35 36.09
CA PRO A 131 -22.41 11.20 36.57
C PRO A 131 -22.71 10.91 38.05
N GLU A 132 -22.73 11.95 38.88
CA GLU A 132 -23.36 11.90 40.20
C GLU A 132 -24.90 11.87 40.07
N PRO A 133 -25.64 11.21 40.99
CA PRO A 133 -27.09 11.11 40.90
C PRO A 133 -27.74 12.35 41.53
N ALA A 134 -28.61 13.03 40.78
CA ALA A 134 -29.52 14.04 41.33
C ALA A 134 -30.96 13.55 41.27
N ALA A 135 -31.64 13.76 42.39
CA ALA A 135 -32.92 13.22 42.79
C ALA A 135 -34.14 13.87 42.13
N ASP A 136 -35.27 13.17 42.32
CA ASP A 136 -36.66 13.50 42.03
C ASP A 136 -37.09 14.99 42.11
N GLY A 137 -37.96 15.37 41.18
CA GLY A 137 -38.75 16.60 41.24
C GLY A 137 -39.74 16.71 40.08
N ALA A 138 -40.98 16.32 40.33
CA ALA A 138 -42.10 16.36 39.39
C ALA A 138 -42.75 17.76 39.26
N SER A 139 -43.16 18.12 38.04
CA SER A 139 -44.44 18.81 37.70
C SER A 139 -44.47 18.99 36.16
N ASP A 140 -45.28 18.25 35.42
CA ASP A 140 -46.70 18.50 35.09
C ASP A 140 -46.92 19.62 34.05
N GLY A 141 -47.64 19.30 32.96
CA GLY A 141 -48.05 20.24 31.92
C GLY A 141 -47.87 19.75 30.47
N ALA A 142 -48.84 19.00 29.95
CA ALA A 142 -49.14 18.85 28.52
C ALA A 142 -50.36 19.76 28.17
N PRO A 143 -50.93 19.79 26.95
CA PRO A 143 -50.43 19.41 25.61
C PRO A 143 -50.74 20.49 24.53
N ASP A 144 -50.20 20.34 23.32
CA ASP A 144 -50.80 20.68 22.02
C ASP A 144 -49.70 20.40 20.97
N GLY A 145 -49.88 19.72 19.84
CA GLY A 145 -51.03 19.24 19.09
C GLY A 145 -50.60 19.25 17.62
N LEU A 146 -50.90 18.15 16.88
CA LEU A 146 -51.00 18.05 15.41
C LEU A 146 -49.64 18.06 14.63
N ASP A 147 -49.32 17.20 13.64
CA ASP A 147 -50.09 16.42 12.68
C ASP A 147 -49.29 15.18 12.19
N GLU A 148 -50.03 14.17 11.73
CA GLU A 148 -49.60 12.87 11.16
C GLU A 148 -49.47 12.91 9.62
N GLU A 149 -48.42 12.25 9.08
CA GLU A 149 -48.42 11.35 7.90
C GLU A 149 -48.68 11.94 6.46
N PRO A 150 -48.50 11.18 5.34
CA PRO A 150 -47.26 10.56 4.84
C PRO A 150 -47.11 10.62 3.29
N GLY A 151 -46.05 9.99 2.75
CA GLY A 151 -45.98 9.51 1.35
C GLY A 151 -45.05 10.31 0.42
N ALA A 152 -44.45 9.77 -0.64
CA ALA A 152 -44.40 8.44 -1.22
C ALA A 152 -43.28 8.41 -2.30
N ALA A 153 -42.98 7.19 -2.77
CA ALA A 153 -42.44 6.86 -4.10
C ALA A 153 -40.95 7.07 -4.38
N ALA A 154 -40.22 5.95 -4.24
CA ALA A 154 -38.96 5.67 -4.91
C ALA A 154 -39.12 5.62 -6.44
N THR A 155 -38.14 6.18 -7.16
CA THR A 155 -37.96 6.03 -8.62
C THR A 155 -36.51 5.66 -8.91
N PRO A 156 -36.21 4.62 -9.71
CA PRO A 156 -34.84 4.21 -10.00
C PRO A 156 -34.20 5.07 -11.12
N PRO A 157 -32.87 5.22 -11.15
CA PRO A 157 -32.17 5.97 -12.21
C PRO A 157 -31.99 5.13 -13.49
N PRO A 158 -31.99 5.76 -14.69
CA PRO A 158 -31.67 5.09 -15.94
C PRO A 158 -30.15 4.95 -16.15
N THR A 159 -29.78 3.82 -16.76
CA THR A 159 -28.47 3.43 -17.26
C THR A 159 -28.05 4.27 -18.49
N VAL A 160 -26.79 4.71 -18.52
CA VAL A 160 -26.19 5.30 -19.73
C VAL A 160 -24.83 4.65 -20.02
N SER A 161 -24.73 4.15 -21.26
CA SER A 161 -23.70 3.33 -21.86
C SER A 161 -22.34 4.01 -21.99
N ARG A 162 -21.27 3.23 -21.76
CA ARG A 162 -19.88 3.57 -22.11
C ARG A 162 -19.65 3.50 -23.62
N PRO A 163 -18.98 4.48 -24.26
CA PRO A 163 -18.41 4.29 -25.59
C PRO A 163 -17.04 3.58 -25.51
N HIS A 164 -16.91 2.50 -26.26
CA HIS A 164 -15.64 1.86 -26.60
C HIS A 164 -14.90 2.70 -27.66
N MET A 165 -13.63 3.04 -27.42
CA MET A 165 -12.75 3.51 -28.49
C MET A 165 -11.51 2.62 -28.56
N ARG A 166 -11.57 1.64 -29.47
CA ARG A 166 -10.41 0.89 -29.96
C ARG A 166 -9.90 1.58 -31.23
N ARG A 167 -8.62 1.93 -31.24
CA ARG A 167 -7.77 2.15 -32.44
C ARG A 167 -6.36 2.38 -31.91
N GLY A 168 -5.30 1.70 -32.29
CA GLY A 168 -5.00 0.79 -33.39
C GLY A 168 -3.50 0.96 -33.59
N ILE A 169 -2.69 -0.02 -33.14
CA ILE A 169 -1.22 0.04 -33.23
C ILE A 169 -0.83 -0.37 -34.65
N GLU A 170 -0.14 0.51 -35.35
CA GLU A 170 0.41 0.28 -36.69
C GLU A 170 1.91 -0.06 -36.52
N GLU A 171 2.26 -1.33 -36.62
CA GLU A 171 3.64 -1.82 -36.75
C GLU A 171 4.07 -1.82 -38.22
N LEU A 172 5.35 -1.57 -38.52
CA LEU A 172 6.17 -2.13 -39.62
C LEU A 172 7.54 -1.40 -39.68
N PRO A 173 8.61 -1.97 -40.27
CA PRO A 173 9.15 -3.33 -40.19
C PRO A 173 10.64 -3.35 -39.74
N ARG A 174 11.10 -4.49 -39.18
CA ARG A 174 12.54 -4.75 -38.96
C ARG A 174 13.27 -4.90 -40.29
N ARG A 175 14.31 -4.09 -40.52
CA ARG A 175 15.26 -4.28 -41.62
C ARG A 175 16.39 -5.19 -41.17
N THR A 176 16.48 -6.35 -41.81
CA THR A 176 17.65 -7.23 -41.79
C THR A 176 18.64 -6.75 -42.84
N GLN A 177 19.88 -6.48 -42.45
CA GLN A 177 21.09 -6.69 -43.25
C GLN A 177 22.23 -7.04 -42.30
#